data_AF-A0A7K4CPS6-F1
#
_entry.id   AF-A0A7K4CPS6-F1
#
_cell.length_a   1.000
_cell.length_b   1.000
_cell.length_c   1.000
_cell.angle_alpha   90.00
_cell.angle_beta   90.00
_cell.angle_gamma   90.00
#
_symmetry.space_group_name_H-M   'P 1'
#
loop_
_entity.id
_entity.type
_entity.pdbx_description
1 polymer ?
#
loop_
_entity_poly.entity_id
_entity_poly.type
_entity_poly.pdbx_seq_one_letter_code
_entity_poly.pdbx_strand_id
1 'polypeptide(L)'
;SAISGVRTGIDDAMRKISSNLAFAYSMHRSNVSCCEIFRPNRKMSFAWHREPSGTYLVDLLLANVHKQNITRFPYEIARLAQDIAGGLLVTLPSTADFESPEVGKWVEKYTTAKAGVPAEDRCRMLRLIENITMGAAAVGYLTESMHGAGSPQAQRIMIGRLANLKEKQAIAKKLCGIDKPASTD
;
A
#
# COMPACT_ATOMS: atom_id res chain seq x y z
N SER A 1 -5.06 26.44 -13.94
CA SER A 1 -5.64 25.09 -14.10
C SER A 1 -4.74 23.97 -13.59
N ALA A 2 -3.40 24.08 -13.64
CA ALA A 2 -2.49 23.04 -13.11
C ALA A 2 -2.47 22.92 -11.56
N ILE A 3 -2.67 24.03 -10.85
CA ILE A 3 -2.55 24.12 -9.38
C ILE A 3 -3.74 23.45 -8.64
N SER A 4 -4.92 23.36 -9.27
CA SER A 4 -6.07 22.63 -8.74
C SER A 4 -5.93 21.11 -8.86
N GLY A 5 -5.13 20.62 -9.83
CA GLY A 5 -4.79 19.20 -9.98
C GLY A 5 -3.81 18.70 -8.92
N VAL A 6 -2.89 19.55 -8.46
CA VAL A 6 -1.93 19.19 -7.39
C VAL A 6 -2.62 19.07 -6.03
N ARG A 7 -3.62 19.92 -5.73
CA ARG A 7 -4.41 19.87 -4.49
C ARG A 7 -5.21 18.57 -4.39
N THR A 8 -5.85 18.17 -5.50
CA THR A 8 -6.56 16.88 -5.58
C THR A 8 -5.62 15.69 -5.54
N GLY A 9 -4.44 15.77 -6.17
CA GLY A 9 -3.43 14.70 -6.11
C GLY A 9 -2.84 14.46 -4.72
N ILE A 10 -2.52 15.53 -3.97
CA ILE A 10 -1.97 15.42 -2.62
C ILE A 10 -3.04 14.97 -1.62
N ASP A 11 -4.26 15.51 -1.68
CA ASP A 11 -5.34 15.10 -0.79
C ASP A 11 -5.79 13.64 -1.05
N ASP A 12 -5.76 13.20 -2.32
CA ASP A 12 -6.09 11.82 -2.71
C ASP A 12 -4.94 10.84 -2.43
N ALA A 13 -3.69 11.27 -2.59
CA ALA A 13 -2.51 10.55 -2.12
C ALA A 13 -2.50 10.45 -0.59
N MET A 14 -2.87 11.51 0.13
CA MET A 14 -3.03 11.53 1.59
C MET A 14 -4.17 10.62 2.05
N ARG A 15 -5.28 10.53 1.32
CA ARG A 15 -6.34 9.55 1.57
C ARG A 15 -5.85 8.12 1.36
N LYS A 16 -5.11 7.86 0.28
CA LYS A 16 -4.56 6.53 -0.04
C LYS A 16 -3.43 6.13 0.89
N ILE A 17 -2.58 7.07 1.29
CA ILE A 17 -1.51 6.90 2.26
C ILE A 17 -2.14 6.71 3.63
N SER A 18 -3.07 7.54 4.09
CA SER A 18 -3.75 7.35 5.38
C SER A 18 -4.56 6.06 5.43
N SER A 19 -5.22 5.63 4.35
CA SER A 19 -5.90 4.33 4.32
C SER A 19 -4.91 3.17 4.35
N ASN A 20 -3.77 3.26 3.65
CA ASN A 20 -2.75 2.21 3.62
C ASN A 20 -1.84 2.21 4.86
N LEU A 21 -1.58 3.35 5.48
CA LEU A 21 -0.89 3.48 6.76
C LEU A 21 -1.81 3.04 7.88
N ALA A 22 -3.09 3.44 7.88
CA ALA A 22 -4.08 2.91 8.82
C ALA A 22 -4.25 1.40 8.64
N PHE A 23 -4.11 0.88 7.42
CA PHE A 23 -4.09 -0.56 7.17
C PHE A 23 -2.80 -1.23 7.65
N ALA A 24 -1.62 -0.65 7.40
CA ALA A 24 -0.33 -1.18 7.90
C ALA A 24 -0.25 -1.10 9.44
N TYR A 25 -0.76 -0.02 10.04
CA TYR A 25 -0.90 0.15 11.49
C TYR A 25 -1.99 -0.76 12.05
N SER A 26 -3.07 -1.00 11.28
CA SER A 26 -4.05 -2.05 11.56
C SER A 26 -3.41 -3.43 11.45
N MET A 27 -2.46 -3.67 10.54
CA MET A 27 -1.73 -4.93 10.34
C MET A 27 -0.74 -5.19 11.49
N HIS A 28 -0.09 -4.13 11.99
CA HIS A 28 0.72 -4.19 13.21
C HIS A 28 -0.14 -4.45 14.45
N ARG A 29 -1.34 -3.84 14.51
CA ARG A 29 -2.40 -4.27 15.43
C ARG A 29 -2.97 -5.65 15.08
N SER A 30 -2.84 -6.17 13.86
CA SER A 30 -3.40 -7.46 13.40
C SER A 30 -2.59 -8.68 13.78
N ASN A 31 -1.32 -8.52 14.13
CA ASN A 31 -0.65 -9.55 14.92
C ASN A 31 -1.31 -9.74 16.31
N VAL A 32 -2.08 -8.74 16.78
CA VAL A 32 -2.98 -8.85 17.95
C VAL A 32 -4.45 -9.04 17.52
N SER A 33 -4.86 -8.53 16.36
CA SER A 33 -6.25 -8.44 15.84
C SER A 33 -6.65 -9.61 14.92
N CYS A 34 -5.77 -10.59 14.66
CA CYS A 34 -6.24 -11.93 14.26
C CYS A 34 -7.21 -12.50 15.32
N CYS A 35 -7.01 -12.13 16.60
CA CYS A 35 -7.95 -12.45 17.68
C CYS A 35 -9.19 -11.53 17.75
N GLU A 36 -9.18 -10.30 17.22
CA GLU A 36 -10.36 -9.40 17.27
C GLU A 36 -11.32 -9.57 16.08
N ILE A 37 -10.96 -10.40 15.09
CA ILE A 37 -11.87 -10.94 14.06
C ILE A 37 -12.96 -11.85 14.69
N PHE A 38 -12.94 -12.05 16.01
CA PHE A 38 -13.98 -12.74 16.80
C PHE A 38 -15.25 -11.93 17.12
N ARG A 39 -15.48 -10.75 16.52
CA ARG A 39 -16.77 -10.07 16.72
C ARG A 39 -17.85 -10.64 15.80
N PRO A 40 -18.94 -11.23 16.33
CA PRO A 40 -19.90 -12.05 15.58
C PRO A 40 -20.78 -11.29 14.57
N ASN A 41 -20.66 -9.96 14.43
CA ASN A 41 -21.64 -9.14 13.72
C ASN A 41 -21.09 -8.19 12.64
N ARG A 42 -19.83 -8.34 12.18
CA ARG A 42 -19.35 -7.55 11.03
C ARG A 42 -19.31 -8.41 9.76
N LYS A 43 -20.34 -8.28 8.92
CA LYS A 43 -20.34 -8.84 7.55
C LYS A 43 -19.29 -8.10 6.71
N MET A 44 -18.11 -8.69 6.56
CA MET A 44 -17.14 -8.30 5.55
C MET A 44 -17.42 -9.12 4.28
N SER A 45 -17.61 -8.47 3.13
CA SER A 45 -18.01 -9.08 1.84
C SER A 45 -16.99 -10.04 1.21
N PHE A 46 -16.01 -10.52 1.96
CA PHE A 46 -15.00 -11.47 1.50
C PHE A 46 -15.50 -12.90 1.70
N ALA A 47 -15.00 -13.85 0.91
CA ALA A 47 -15.31 -15.26 1.09
C ALA A 47 -14.69 -15.76 2.41
N TRP A 48 -15.52 -16.18 3.36
CA TRP A 48 -15.13 -16.75 4.65
C TRP A 48 -15.81 -18.09 4.86
N HIS A 49 -15.14 -19.02 5.54
CA HIS A 49 -15.76 -20.27 5.99
C HIS A 49 -15.60 -20.45 7.50
N ARG A 50 -16.55 -21.15 8.13
CA ARG A 50 -16.58 -21.41 9.57
C ARG A 50 -15.91 -22.74 9.87
N GLU A 51 -14.90 -22.70 10.74
CA GLU A 51 -14.15 -23.88 11.19
C GLU A 51 -14.91 -24.60 12.32
N PRO A 52 -14.67 -25.91 12.56
CA PRO A 52 -15.33 -26.67 13.62
C PRO A 52 -15.13 -26.10 15.04
N SER A 53 -14.03 -25.38 15.28
CA SER A 53 -13.75 -24.66 16.54
C SER A 53 -14.62 -23.41 16.74
N GLY A 54 -15.42 -23.02 15.75
CA GLY A 54 -16.24 -21.80 15.76
C GLY A 54 -15.52 -20.55 15.26
N THR A 55 -14.22 -20.63 14.95
CA THR A 55 -13.46 -19.54 14.30
C THR A 55 -13.83 -19.41 12.82
N TYR A 56 -13.70 -18.21 12.27
CA TYR A 56 -13.87 -17.99 10.83
C TYR A 56 -12.51 -17.86 10.15
N LEU A 57 -12.32 -18.57 9.05
CA LEU A 57 -11.10 -18.54 8.25
C LEU A 57 -11.31 -17.78 6.94
N VAL A 58 -10.34 -16.93 6.58
CA VAL A 58 -10.26 -16.24 5.28
C VAL A 58 -10.19 -17.24 4.14
N ASP A 59 -10.65 -16.85 2.95
CA ASP A 59 -10.13 -17.45 1.73
C ASP A 59 -8.61 -17.23 1.62
N LEU A 60 -7.86 -18.32 1.77
CA LEU A 60 -6.40 -18.33 1.73
C LEU A 60 -5.85 -17.89 0.37
N LEU A 61 -6.52 -18.21 -0.74
CA LEU A 61 -6.07 -17.80 -2.06
C LEU A 61 -6.14 -16.27 -2.17
N LEU A 62 -7.26 -15.69 -1.77
CA LEU A 62 -7.48 -14.25 -1.85
C LEU A 62 -6.56 -13.47 -0.90
N ALA A 63 -6.31 -14.01 0.30
CA ALA A 63 -5.34 -13.44 1.24
C ALA A 63 -3.91 -13.39 0.64
N ASN A 64 -3.46 -14.47 0.00
CA ASN A 64 -2.14 -14.52 -0.64
C ASN A 64 -2.05 -13.58 -1.86
N VAL A 65 -3.12 -13.46 -2.66
CA VAL A 65 -3.18 -12.50 -3.78
C VAL A 65 -3.07 -11.07 -3.25
N HIS A 66 -3.78 -10.74 -2.18
CA HIS A 66 -3.71 -9.43 -1.56
C HIS A 66 -2.30 -9.11 -1.05
N LYS A 67 -1.68 -10.04 -0.32
CA LYS A 67 -0.30 -9.84 0.15
C LYS A 67 0.67 -9.69 -1.03
N GLN A 68 0.53 -10.48 -2.09
CA GLN A 68 1.36 -10.34 -3.29
C GLN A 68 1.28 -8.93 -3.88
N ASN A 69 0.11 -8.29 -3.86
CA ASN A 69 -0.07 -6.92 -4.33
C ASN A 69 0.57 -5.88 -3.39
N ILE A 70 0.49 -6.10 -2.07
CA ILE A 70 1.16 -5.24 -1.07
C ILE A 70 2.68 -5.26 -1.25
N THR A 71 3.28 -6.33 -1.78
CA THR A 71 4.73 -6.33 -2.05
C THR A 71 5.14 -5.34 -3.15
N ARG A 72 4.18 -4.79 -3.93
CA ARG A 72 4.44 -3.95 -5.11
C ARG A 72 3.88 -2.54 -4.99
N PHE A 73 2.61 -2.40 -4.63
CA PHE A 73 1.93 -1.10 -4.69
C PHE A 73 2.48 -0.02 -3.77
N PRO A 74 2.94 -0.31 -2.53
CA PRO A 74 3.55 0.71 -1.67
C PRO A 74 4.78 1.37 -2.31
N TYR A 75 5.59 0.62 -3.04
CA TYR A 75 6.76 1.16 -3.76
C TYR A 75 6.34 2.10 -4.88
N GLU A 76 5.31 1.74 -5.64
CA GLU A 76 4.80 2.61 -6.71
C GLU A 76 4.11 3.86 -6.15
N ILE A 77 3.35 3.73 -5.07
CA ILE A 77 2.73 4.86 -4.37
C ILE A 77 3.81 5.81 -3.83
N ALA A 78 4.89 5.26 -3.23
CA ALA A 78 6.01 6.06 -2.75
C ALA A 78 6.70 6.80 -3.90
N ARG A 79 6.96 6.12 -5.03
CA ARG A 79 7.54 6.73 -6.23
C ARG A 79 6.69 7.90 -6.75
N LEU A 80 5.38 7.70 -6.87
CA LEU A 80 4.45 8.75 -7.32
C LEU A 80 4.37 9.91 -6.31
N ALA A 81 4.40 9.62 -5.01
CA ALA A 81 4.39 10.66 -3.98
C ALA A 81 5.65 11.53 -4.05
N GLN A 82 6.82 10.93 -4.30
CA GLN A 82 8.08 11.65 -4.47
C GLN A 82 8.07 12.53 -5.74
N ASP A 83 7.54 12.01 -6.85
CA ASP A 83 7.40 12.75 -8.11
C ASP A 83 6.51 13.99 -7.93
N ILE A 84 5.35 13.84 -7.27
CA ILE A 84 4.44 14.95 -6.99
C ILE A 84 5.04 15.96 -5.99
N ALA A 85 5.78 15.49 -4.99
CA ALA A 85 6.41 16.36 -3.98
C ALA A 85 7.54 17.21 -4.57
N GLY A 86 8.25 16.69 -5.58
CA GLY A 86 9.35 17.35 -6.25
C GLY A 86 10.67 17.35 -5.45
N GLY A 87 11.71 17.93 -6.04
CA GLY A 87 13.08 17.85 -5.50
C GLY A 87 13.27 18.50 -4.12
N LEU A 88 12.39 19.44 -3.73
CA LEU A 88 12.45 20.04 -2.40
C LEU A 88 12.25 19.00 -1.29
N LEU A 89 11.67 17.84 -1.59
CA LEU A 89 11.54 16.73 -0.65
C LEU A 89 12.87 16.28 -0.04
N VAL A 90 13.94 16.25 -0.83
CA VAL A 90 15.28 15.75 -0.41
C VAL A 90 16.28 16.87 -0.14
N THR A 91 15.98 18.09 -0.57
CA THR A 91 16.83 19.27 -0.36
C THR A 91 16.21 20.28 0.60
N LEU A 92 15.22 19.86 1.40
CA LEU A 92 14.58 20.76 2.36
C LEU A 92 15.58 21.11 3.48
N PRO A 93 15.77 22.41 3.79
CA PRO A 93 16.61 22.84 4.91
C PRO A 93 16.16 22.26 6.25
N SER A 94 17.06 22.22 7.21
CA SER A 94 16.77 21.72 8.55
C SER A 94 15.90 22.72 9.32
N THR A 95 15.21 22.26 10.37
CA THR A 95 14.45 23.16 11.25
C THR A 95 15.34 24.23 11.88
N ALA A 96 16.61 23.89 12.18
CA ALA A 96 17.58 24.85 12.71
C ALA A 96 17.88 25.99 11.73
N ASP A 97 17.83 25.74 10.42
CA ASP A 97 18.00 26.78 9.39
C ASP A 97 16.78 27.70 9.33
N PHE A 98 15.57 27.18 9.58
CA PHE A 98 14.35 27.99 9.68
C PHE A 98 14.32 28.88 10.94
N GLU A 99 14.84 28.37 12.06
CA GLU A 99 14.91 29.09 13.34
C GLU A 99 16.12 30.03 13.45
N SER A 100 17.06 29.96 12.51
CA SER A 100 18.27 30.78 12.51
C SER A 100 17.93 32.27 12.30
N PRO A 101 18.44 33.17 13.16
CA PRO A 101 18.20 34.61 13.04
C PRO A 101 18.81 35.23 11.78
N GLU A 102 19.82 34.58 11.18
CA GLU A 102 20.55 35.10 10.03
C GLU A 102 19.97 34.60 8.70
N VAL A 103 19.68 33.30 8.60
CA VAL A 103 19.24 32.67 7.34
C VAL A 103 17.74 32.36 7.29
N GLY A 104 17.04 32.25 8.43
CA GLY A 104 15.64 31.82 8.49
C GLY A 104 14.70 32.68 7.64
N LYS A 105 14.89 34.00 7.66
CA LYS A 105 14.14 34.96 6.81
C LYS A 105 14.25 34.64 5.31
N TRP A 106 15.44 34.22 4.86
CA TRP A 106 15.67 33.88 3.46
C TRP A 106 15.10 32.50 3.12
N VAL A 107 15.29 31.53 4.01
CA VAL A 107 14.75 30.19 3.87
C VAL A 107 13.22 30.25 3.74
N GLU A 108 12.53 30.97 4.62
CA GLU A 108 11.07 31.14 4.57
C GLU A 108 10.61 31.81 3.26
N LYS A 109 11.31 32.88 2.85
CA LYS A 109 11.00 33.61 1.61
C LYS A 109 11.10 32.70 0.37
N TYR A 110 12.15 31.88 0.26
CA TYR A 110 12.39 31.05 -0.92
C TYR A 110 11.69 29.68 -0.87
N THR A 111 11.23 29.23 0.30
CA THR A 111 10.43 28.00 0.44
C THR A 111 8.92 28.25 0.30
N THR A 112 8.48 29.50 0.35
CA THR A 112 7.10 29.89 0.04
C THR A 112 6.81 29.72 -1.45
N ALA A 113 5.71 29.02 -1.80
CA ALA A 113 5.32 28.81 -3.20
C ALA A 113 4.06 29.60 -3.59
N LYS A 114 2.93 29.29 -2.96
CA LYS A 114 1.63 29.87 -3.30
C LYS A 114 1.23 30.90 -2.25
N ALA A 115 0.72 32.05 -2.70
CA ALA A 115 0.12 33.05 -1.83
C ALA A 115 -1.01 32.42 -0.97
N GLY A 116 -0.94 32.63 0.34
CA GLY A 116 -1.93 32.14 1.31
C GLY A 116 -1.66 30.74 1.88
N VAL A 117 -0.53 30.10 1.58
CA VAL A 117 -0.10 28.86 2.26
C VAL A 117 1.17 29.16 3.06
N PRO A 118 1.19 28.96 4.39
CA PRO A 118 2.40 29.12 5.20
C PRO A 118 3.52 28.20 4.71
N ALA A 119 4.76 28.71 4.68
CA ALA A 119 5.92 27.91 4.29
C ALA A 119 6.10 26.71 5.23
N GLU A 120 5.83 26.90 6.53
CA GLU A 120 5.94 25.86 7.54
C GLU A 120 5.04 24.64 7.26
N ASP A 121 3.76 24.87 6.89
CA ASP A 121 2.83 23.79 6.57
C ASP A 121 3.32 22.94 5.39
N ARG A 122 3.86 23.61 4.36
CA ARG A 122 4.48 22.94 3.22
C ARG A 122 5.68 22.09 3.66
N CYS A 123 6.54 22.64 4.52
CA CYS A 123 7.72 21.93 5.02
C CYS A 123 7.35 20.72 5.87
N ARG A 124 6.38 20.85 6.76
CA ARG A 124 5.85 19.74 7.57
C ARG A 124 5.28 18.63 6.69
N MET A 125 4.56 18.97 5.62
CA MET A 125 4.03 18.01 4.68
C MET A 125 5.14 17.26 3.92
N LEU A 126 6.16 17.97 3.46
CA LEU A 126 7.32 17.35 2.80
C LEU A 126 8.06 16.42 3.75
N ARG A 127 8.29 16.81 5.02
CA ARG A 127 8.90 15.94 6.04
C ARG A 127 8.08 14.68 6.32
N LEU A 128 6.75 14.76 6.26
CA LEU A 128 5.89 13.58 6.39
C LEU A 128 6.11 12.62 5.20
N ILE A 129 6.10 13.13 3.97
CA ILE A 129 6.31 12.33 2.75
C ILE A 129 7.72 11.71 2.75
N GLU A 130 8.73 12.47 3.19
CA GLU A 130 10.10 11.98 3.35
C GLU A 130 10.14 10.83 4.36
N ASN A 131 9.51 10.99 5.52
CA ASN A 131 9.53 9.99 6.58
C ASN A 131 8.89 8.66 6.15
N ILE A 132 7.77 8.70 5.42
CA ILE A 132 7.06 7.49 4.97
C ILE A 132 7.71 6.82 3.74
N THR A 133 8.55 7.53 2.98
CA THR A 133 9.16 6.98 1.75
C THR A 133 10.65 6.67 1.90
N MET A 134 11.38 7.37 2.76
CA MET A 134 12.82 7.19 2.98
C MET A 134 13.24 7.20 4.46
N GLY A 135 12.42 7.76 5.36
CA GLY A 135 12.72 7.82 6.79
C GLY A 135 12.35 6.57 7.58
N ALA A 136 12.18 6.74 8.90
CA ALA A 136 11.92 5.63 9.81
C ALA A 136 10.58 4.92 9.52
N ALA A 137 9.55 5.66 9.11
CA ALA A 137 8.26 5.06 8.76
C ALA A 137 8.31 4.26 7.45
N ALA A 138 9.27 4.52 6.57
CA ALA A 138 9.46 3.76 5.33
C ALA A 138 9.82 2.29 5.57
N VAL A 139 10.45 1.98 6.71
CA VAL A 139 10.75 0.59 7.10
C VAL A 139 9.46 -0.23 7.22
N GLY A 140 8.44 0.33 7.87
CA GLY A 140 7.13 -0.31 7.97
C GLY A 140 6.35 -0.23 6.66
N TYR A 141 6.37 0.91 5.99
CA TYR A 141 5.55 1.09 4.80
C TYR A 141 6.04 0.28 3.59
N LEU A 142 7.35 0.15 3.39
CA LEU A 142 7.95 -0.50 2.23
C LEU A 142 8.48 -1.90 2.58
N THR A 143 9.44 -1.99 3.50
CA THR A 143 10.18 -3.24 3.75
C THR A 143 9.33 -4.27 4.51
N GLU A 144 8.55 -3.85 5.51
CA GLU A 144 7.58 -4.74 6.15
C GLU A 144 6.48 -5.15 5.16
N SER A 145 5.99 -4.25 4.32
CA SER A 145 5.08 -4.60 3.22
C SER A 145 5.68 -5.63 2.25
N MET A 146 6.99 -5.65 2.05
CA MET A 146 7.69 -6.65 1.23
C MET A 146 7.83 -8.01 1.93
N HIS A 147 8.17 -8.03 3.22
CA HIS A 147 8.61 -9.26 3.91
C HIS A 147 7.70 -9.76 5.05
N GLY A 148 6.80 -8.92 5.55
CA GLY A 148 5.82 -9.26 6.58
C GLY A 148 4.94 -10.42 6.13
N ALA A 149 4.74 -11.43 6.98
CA ALA A 149 4.05 -12.68 6.63
C ALA A 149 4.67 -13.46 5.45
N GLY A 150 5.95 -13.23 5.14
CA GLY A 150 6.74 -13.96 4.14
C GLY A 150 7.14 -13.10 2.94
N SER A 151 8.34 -13.35 2.41
CA SER A 151 8.84 -12.74 1.17
C SER A 151 7.98 -13.14 -0.04
N PRO A 152 7.93 -12.35 -1.12
CA PRO A 152 6.99 -12.51 -2.25
C PRO A 152 6.92 -13.93 -2.85
N GLN A 153 8.01 -14.68 -2.76
CA GLN A 153 8.05 -16.05 -3.27
C GLN A 153 7.16 -17.01 -2.47
N ALA A 154 7.00 -16.78 -1.15
CA ALA A 154 6.15 -17.59 -0.30
C ALA A 154 4.68 -17.52 -0.76
N GLN A 155 4.18 -16.34 -1.07
CA GLN A 155 2.79 -16.17 -1.54
C GLN A 155 2.62 -16.76 -2.94
N ARG A 156 3.60 -16.64 -3.85
CA ARG A 156 3.55 -17.27 -5.19
C ARG A 156 3.44 -18.79 -5.10
N ILE A 157 4.18 -19.42 -4.17
CA ILE A 157 4.08 -20.86 -3.92
C ILE A 157 2.67 -21.21 -3.42
N MET A 158 2.13 -20.46 -2.45
CA MET A 158 0.80 -20.72 -1.91
C MET A 158 -0.31 -20.53 -2.94
N ILE A 159 -0.24 -19.48 -3.77
CA ILE A 159 -1.16 -19.27 -4.89
C ILE A 159 -1.09 -20.44 -5.87
N GLY A 160 0.12 -20.89 -6.23
CA GLY A 160 0.31 -22.04 -7.12
C GLY A 160 -0.33 -23.33 -6.58
N ARG A 161 -0.27 -23.54 -5.26
CA ARG A 161 -0.90 -24.69 -4.59
C ARG A 161 -2.43 -24.60 -4.56
N LEU A 162 -2.98 -23.39 -4.41
CA LEU A 162 -4.42 -23.15 -4.21
C LEU A 162 -5.20 -22.89 -5.51
N ALA A 163 -4.54 -22.46 -6.59
CA ALA A 163 -5.21 -21.95 -7.80
C ALA A 163 -5.88 -23.00 -8.72
N ASN A 164 -5.95 -24.27 -8.29
CA ASN A 164 -6.48 -25.44 -9.01
C ASN A 164 -6.18 -25.42 -10.54
N LEU A 165 -4.90 -25.54 -10.90
CA LEU A 165 -4.48 -25.45 -12.30
C LEU A 165 -5.05 -26.56 -13.19
N LYS A 166 -5.32 -27.75 -12.64
CA LYS A 166 -5.87 -28.89 -13.40
C LYS A 166 -7.27 -28.61 -13.93
N GLU A 167 -8.13 -28.01 -13.10
CA GLU A 167 -9.48 -27.62 -13.51
C GLU A 167 -9.43 -26.55 -14.62
N LYS A 168 -8.57 -25.54 -14.46
CA LYS A 168 -8.38 -24.50 -15.47
C LYS A 168 -7.85 -25.07 -16.79
N GLN A 169 -6.96 -26.07 -16.73
CA GLN A 169 -6.49 -26.80 -17.91
C GLN A 169 -7.62 -27.59 -18.59
N ALA A 170 -8.49 -28.25 -17.83
CA ALA A 170 -9.64 -28.97 -18.39
C ALA A 170 -10.61 -28.01 -19.11
N ILE A 171 -10.89 -26.85 -18.51
CA ILE A 171 -11.72 -25.81 -19.14
C ILE A 171 -11.07 -25.32 -20.44
N ALA A 172 -9.76 -25.08 -20.45
CA ALA A 172 -9.04 -24.67 -21.64
C ALA A 172 -9.08 -25.74 -22.76
N LYS A 173 -8.89 -27.03 -22.42
CA LYS A 173 -8.98 -28.14 -23.38
C LYS A 173 -10.37 -28.26 -24.01
N LYS A 174 -11.42 -28.10 -23.19
CA LYS A 174 -12.81 -28.07 -23.63
C LYS A 174 -13.08 -26.91 -24.60
N LEU A 175 -12.60 -25.71 -24.30
CA LEU A 175 -12.76 -24.53 -25.16
C LEU A 175 -12.02 -24.67 -26.49
N CYS A 176 -10.82 -25.28 -26.48
CA CYS A 176 -10.04 -25.53 -27.69
C CYS A 176 -10.51 -26.75 -28.50
N GLY A 177 -11.53 -27.49 -28.03
CA GLY A 177 -12.05 -28.67 -28.72
C GLY A 177 -11.08 -29.86 -28.76
N ILE A 178 -10.09 -29.89 -27.84
CA ILE A 178 -9.08 -30.95 -27.74
C ILE A 178 -9.66 -32.21 -27.07
N ASP A 179 -10.76 -32.08 -26.31
CA ASP A 179 -11.51 -33.19 -25.72
C ASP A 179 -12.58 -33.74 -26.68
N LYS A 180 -12.23 -34.03 -27.94
CA LYS A 180 -13.04 -34.93 -28.79
C LYS A 180 -12.53 -36.36 -28.58
N PRO A 181 -13.38 -37.35 -28.21
CA PRO A 181 -13.00 -38.75 -28.39
C PRO A 181 -12.68 -38.93 -29.88
N ALA A 182 -11.58 -39.62 -30.18
CA ALA A 182 -11.22 -39.97 -31.56
C ALA A 182 -12.47 -40.52 -32.26
N SER A 183 -12.83 -39.94 -33.40
CA SER A 183 -13.87 -40.49 -34.26
C SER A 183 -13.48 -41.93 -34.56
N THR A 184 -14.26 -42.87 -34.04
CA THR A 184 -14.27 -44.27 -34.50
C THR A 184 -14.76 -44.26 -35.94
N ASP A 185 -13.81 -44.21 -36.87
CA ASP A 185 -13.95 -44.73 -38.22
C ASP A 185 -13.40 -46.17 -38.25
#